data_AF-A0A0C2VXN0-F1
#
_entry.id   AF-A0A0C2VXN0-F1
#
_cell.length_a   1.000
_cell.length_b   1.000
_cell.length_c   1.000
_cell.angle_alpha   90.00
_cell.angle_beta   90.00
_cell.angle_gamma   90.00
#
_symmetry.space_group_name_H-M   'P 1'
#
loop_
_entity.id
_entity.type
_entity.pdbx_description
1 polymer ?
#
loop_
_entity_poly.entity_id
_entity_poly.type
_entity_poly.pdbx_seq_one_letter_code
_entity_poly.pdbx_strand_id
1 'polypeptide(L)'
;MDIVNNKKIINNFGERFISIFDEYNQHLEEVNISYKKLLGIFNHLDTIGHAVISQIDNYEYLEKNIKDKLSENKKESKLYEDTKVKGLALLQNILDYLKIDCDLKKLRENIVMGNGLMWEEGSREMNWHQAMNYANNLRLGGYDDWRLPTIDELKEVVRSCGGTPMRYGNKDYSSIWAENRANIPYQNCLEKKGFTNFRYWSSTTNANYREDAWDVYLGSGSVGSYYKNNSGYVRCVRTGEQ
;
A
#
# COMPACT_ATOMS: atom_id res chain seq x y z
N MET A 1 -22.09 26.39 -2.80
CA MET A 1 -21.85 24.96 -3.11
C MET A 1 -22.07 24.22 -1.81
N ASP A 2 -23.23 23.60 -1.66
CA ASP A 2 -23.95 23.76 -0.39
C ASP A 2 -23.92 22.51 0.51
N ILE A 3 -24.17 22.72 1.80
CA ILE A 3 -24.20 21.72 2.88
C ILE A 3 -24.92 20.41 2.47
N VAL A 4 -26.03 20.53 1.73
CA VAL A 4 -26.81 19.40 1.22
C VAL A 4 -25.96 18.42 0.41
N ASN A 5 -25.00 18.90 -0.40
CA ASN A 5 -24.11 18.03 -1.16
C ASN A 5 -23.11 17.31 -0.24
N ASN A 6 -22.54 17.99 0.76
CA ASN A 6 -21.58 17.35 1.67
C ASN A 6 -22.26 16.28 2.54
N LYS A 7 -23.44 16.57 3.10
CA LYS A 7 -24.22 15.59 3.88
C LYS A 7 -24.67 14.42 3.01
N LYS A 8 -25.01 14.67 1.74
CA LYS A 8 -25.34 13.62 0.76
C LYS A 8 -24.12 12.78 0.32
N ILE A 9 -22.94 13.37 0.17
CA ILE A 9 -21.69 12.65 -0.12
C ILE A 9 -21.29 11.73 1.05
N ILE A 10 -21.40 12.22 2.29
CA ILE A 10 -21.06 11.45 3.49
C ILE A 10 -22.07 10.32 3.72
N ASN A 11 -23.38 10.58 3.60
CA ASN A 11 -24.41 9.53 3.68
C ASN A 11 -24.23 8.48 2.58
N ASN A 12 -23.99 8.91 1.33
CA ASN A 12 -23.69 7.99 0.22
C ASN A 12 -22.42 7.15 0.49
N PHE A 13 -21.44 7.66 1.25
CA PHE A 13 -20.25 6.88 1.62
C PHE A 13 -20.60 5.82 2.68
N GLY A 14 -21.37 6.18 3.71
CA GLY A 14 -21.85 5.24 4.73
C GLY A 14 -22.73 4.14 4.15
N GLU A 15 -23.78 4.49 3.40
CA GLU A 15 -24.70 3.54 2.77
C GLU A 15 -23.98 2.60 1.78
N ARG A 16 -23.01 3.12 1.00
CA ARG A 16 -22.24 2.31 0.05
C ARG A 16 -21.22 1.41 0.74
N PHE A 17 -20.66 1.83 1.88
CA PHE A 17 -19.78 0.99 2.70
C PHE A 17 -20.56 -0.14 3.37
N ILE A 18 -21.76 0.14 3.89
CA ILE A 18 -22.69 -0.88 4.42
C ILE A 18 -23.05 -1.90 3.32
N SER A 19 -23.44 -1.43 2.13
CA SER A 19 -23.77 -2.31 1.00
C SER A 19 -22.62 -3.27 0.63
N ILE A 20 -21.39 -2.76 0.52
CA ILE A 20 -20.19 -3.58 0.25
C ILE A 20 -19.90 -4.55 1.40
N PHE A 21 -20.14 -4.15 2.65
CA PHE A 21 -19.92 -4.98 3.83
C PHE A 21 -20.95 -6.12 3.93
N ASP A 22 -22.22 -5.85 3.64
CA ASP A 22 -23.30 -6.86 3.61
C ASP A 22 -23.12 -7.86 2.45
N GLU A 23 -22.70 -7.39 1.27
CA GLU A 23 -22.31 -8.22 0.13
C GLU A 23 -21.15 -9.17 0.48
N TYR A 24 -20.16 -8.71 1.25
CA TYR A 24 -19.06 -9.55 1.74
C TYR A 24 -19.48 -10.50 2.88
N ASN A 25 -20.42 -10.09 3.75
CA ASN A 25 -20.87 -10.89 4.89
C ASN A 25 -21.72 -12.10 4.47
N GLN A 26 -22.38 -12.04 3.30
CA GLN A 26 -23.15 -13.16 2.75
C GLN A 26 -22.29 -14.42 2.43
N HIS A 27 -20.96 -14.31 2.57
CA HIS A 27 -19.99 -15.38 2.37
C HIS A 27 -19.24 -15.84 3.66
N LEU A 28 -19.60 -15.36 4.86
CA LEU A 28 -18.76 -15.49 6.08
C LEU A 28 -19.41 -16.16 7.32
N GLU A 29 -20.49 -16.93 7.15
CA GLU A 29 -21.22 -17.54 8.28
C GLU A 29 -20.39 -18.51 9.17
N GLU A 30 -19.28 -19.06 8.68
CA GLU A 30 -18.52 -20.10 9.39
C GLU A 30 -17.58 -19.60 10.51
N VAL A 31 -17.28 -18.29 10.63
CA VAL A 31 -16.21 -17.77 11.53
C VAL A 31 -16.76 -16.97 12.73
N ASN A 32 -17.65 -17.60 13.49
CA ASN A 32 -18.44 -17.01 14.59
C ASN A 32 -17.62 -16.30 15.71
N ILE A 33 -16.36 -16.67 15.92
CA ILE A 33 -15.47 -16.03 16.92
C ILE A 33 -14.88 -14.70 16.41
N SER A 34 -14.60 -14.59 15.10
CA SER A 34 -14.11 -13.33 14.51
C SER A 34 -15.22 -12.27 14.49
N TYR A 35 -16.43 -12.70 14.12
CA TYR A 35 -17.63 -11.86 14.00
C TYR A 35 -17.88 -10.99 15.25
N LYS A 36 -17.92 -11.56 16.46
CA LYS A 36 -18.17 -10.79 17.69
C LYS A 36 -17.10 -9.73 17.98
N LYS A 37 -15.84 -9.96 17.59
CA LYS A 37 -14.74 -9.01 17.79
C LYS A 37 -14.80 -7.89 16.75
N LEU A 38 -15.13 -8.21 15.50
CA LEU A 38 -15.36 -7.23 14.44
C LEU A 38 -16.60 -6.37 14.71
N LEU A 39 -17.70 -6.97 15.15
CA LEU A 39 -18.94 -6.27 15.53
C LEU A 39 -18.71 -5.30 16.72
N GLY A 40 -17.87 -5.69 17.69
CA GLY A 40 -17.46 -4.79 18.77
C GLY A 40 -16.65 -3.58 18.31
N ILE A 41 -15.79 -3.76 17.29
CA ILE A 41 -15.05 -2.66 16.66
C ILE A 41 -16.00 -1.79 15.82
N PHE A 42 -16.89 -2.40 15.03
CA PHE A 42 -17.87 -1.72 14.20
C PHE A 42 -18.79 -0.82 15.03
N ASN A 43 -19.41 -1.36 16.10
CA ASN A 43 -20.27 -0.58 17.00
C ASN A 43 -19.50 0.59 17.66
N HIS A 44 -18.20 0.44 17.89
CA HIS A 44 -17.38 1.52 18.44
C HIS A 44 -17.09 2.61 17.39
N LEU A 45 -16.78 2.22 16.14
CA LEU A 45 -16.60 3.13 15.02
C LEU A 45 -17.90 3.86 14.62
N ASP A 46 -19.04 3.17 14.66
CA ASP A 46 -20.37 3.74 14.45
C ASP A 46 -20.72 4.77 15.56
N THR A 47 -20.45 4.42 16.83
CA THR A 47 -20.57 5.37 17.95
C THR A 47 -19.67 6.60 17.76
N ILE A 48 -18.45 6.42 17.24
CA ILE A 48 -17.53 7.53 16.91
C ILE A 48 -18.06 8.34 15.73
N GLY A 49 -18.58 7.71 14.68
CA GLY A 49 -19.20 8.35 13.52
C GLY A 49 -20.40 9.21 13.93
N HIS A 50 -21.31 8.66 14.71
CA HIS A 50 -22.44 9.40 15.29
C HIS A 50 -21.99 10.54 16.22
N ALA A 51 -20.92 10.38 17.00
CA ALA A 51 -20.36 11.46 17.81
C ALA A 51 -19.75 12.58 16.94
N VAL A 52 -19.08 12.25 15.84
CA VAL A 52 -18.54 13.22 14.87
C VAL A 52 -19.66 13.94 14.13
N ILE A 53 -20.70 13.23 13.66
CA ILE A 53 -21.89 13.82 13.03
C ILE A 53 -22.60 14.77 13.99
N SER A 54 -22.76 14.38 15.26
CA SER A 54 -23.33 15.24 16.32
C SER A 54 -22.50 16.50 16.56
N GLN A 55 -21.16 16.41 16.51
CA GLN A 55 -20.30 17.59 16.59
C GLN A 55 -20.40 18.48 15.34
N ILE A 56 -20.58 17.91 14.14
CA ILE A 56 -20.75 18.66 12.87
C ILE A 56 -22.11 19.38 12.82
N ASP A 57 -23.21 18.71 13.15
CA ASP A 57 -24.55 19.33 13.17
C ASP A 57 -24.64 20.44 14.23
N ASN A 58 -23.93 20.30 15.36
CA ASN A 58 -23.75 21.36 16.34
C ASN A 58 -22.88 22.52 15.79
N TYR A 59 -21.87 22.23 14.97
CA TYR A 59 -21.03 23.23 14.32
C TYR A 59 -21.80 24.07 13.29
N GLU A 60 -22.67 23.46 12.47
CA GLU A 60 -23.56 24.19 11.54
C GLU A 60 -24.61 25.03 12.28
N TYR A 61 -25.18 24.49 13.37
CA TYR A 61 -26.08 25.24 14.26
C TYR A 61 -25.37 26.46 14.89
N LEU A 62 -24.12 26.29 15.33
CA LEU A 62 -23.29 27.39 15.83
C LEU A 62 -22.95 28.40 14.72
N GLU A 63 -22.55 27.96 13.53
CA GLU A 63 -22.20 28.86 12.42
C GLU A 63 -23.36 29.80 12.06
N LYS A 64 -24.59 29.27 12.00
CA LYS A 64 -25.80 30.08 11.78
C LYS A 64 -26.01 31.09 12.92
N ASN A 65 -26.02 30.62 14.16
CA ASN A 65 -26.20 31.48 15.35
C ASN A 65 -25.08 32.51 15.57
N ILE A 66 -23.91 32.31 14.96
CA ILE A 66 -22.77 33.24 14.99
C ILE A 66 -22.87 34.28 13.86
N LYS A 67 -23.28 33.87 12.64
CA LYS A 67 -23.55 34.80 11.54
C LYS A 67 -24.64 35.82 11.87
N ASP A 68 -25.69 35.38 12.56
CA ASP A 68 -26.82 36.22 12.97
C ASP A 68 -26.47 37.22 14.11
N LYS A 69 -25.25 37.14 14.71
CA LYS A 69 -24.78 38.03 15.79
C LYS A 69 -23.56 38.87 15.43
N LEU A 70 -22.71 38.37 14.52
CA LEU A 70 -21.49 39.04 14.02
C LEU A 70 -21.73 40.41 13.36
N SER A 71 -22.99 40.79 13.12
CA SER A 71 -23.40 42.14 12.73
C SER A 71 -23.14 43.20 13.81
N GLU A 72 -22.99 42.83 15.09
CA GLU A 72 -23.01 43.81 16.19
C GLU A 72 -21.72 43.97 17.02
N ASN A 73 -20.82 42.97 17.19
CA ASN A 73 -19.75 43.09 18.21
C ASN A 73 -18.33 42.58 17.89
N LYS A 74 -17.34 43.48 18.04
CA LYS A 74 -15.89 43.21 17.85
C LYS A 74 -15.29 42.11 18.73
N LYS A 75 -15.94 41.67 19.81
CA LYS A 75 -15.46 40.54 20.63
C LYS A 75 -15.54 39.19 19.91
N GLU A 76 -16.46 39.04 18.97
CA GLU A 76 -16.75 37.76 18.31
C GLU A 76 -15.65 37.33 17.33
N SER A 77 -14.85 38.28 16.83
CA SER A 77 -13.66 38.02 16.02
C SER A 77 -12.68 37.04 16.69
N LYS A 78 -12.50 37.12 18.01
CA LYS A 78 -11.63 36.18 18.74
C LYS A 78 -12.28 34.80 18.89
N LEU A 79 -13.58 34.74 19.19
CA LEU A 79 -14.32 33.48 19.30
C LEU A 79 -14.38 32.73 17.95
N TYR A 80 -14.46 33.46 16.85
CA TYR A 80 -14.39 32.93 15.49
C TYR A 80 -13.03 32.27 15.20
N GLU A 81 -11.92 32.94 15.49
CA GLU A 81 -10.58 32.36 15.30
C GLU A 81 -10.32 31.19 16.28
N ASP A 82 -10.71 31.28 17.55
CA ASP A 82 -10.62 30.17 18.51
C ASP A 82 -11.46 28.94 18.09
N THR A 83 -12.57 29.15 17.39
CA THR A 83 -13.42 28.09 16.82
C THR A 83 -12.79 27.49 15.57
N LYS A 84 -12.32 28.33 14.64
CA LYS A 84 -11.62 27.96 13.40
C LYS A 84 -10.35 27.13 13.67
N VAL A 85 -9.56 27.49 14.69
CA VAL A 85 -8.39 26.70 15.13
C VAL A 85 -8.80 25.29 15.60
N LYS A 86 -9.92 25.15 16.32
CA LYS A 86 -10.43 23.84 16.75
C LYS A 86 -10.94 23.00 15.56
N GLY A 87 -11.63 23.63 14.59
CA GLY A 87 -12.05 22.97 13.36
C GLY A 87 -10.87 22.46 12.52
N LEU A 88 -9.80 23.24 12.41
CA LEU A 88 -8.56 22.82 11.74
C LEU A 88 -7.86 21.67 12.47
N ALA A 89 -7.82 21.68 13.82
CA ALA A 89 -7.28 20.58 14.60
C ALA A 89 -8.09 19.28 14.44
N LEU A 90 -9.43 19.38 14.37
CA LEU A 90 -10.29 18.22 14.10
C LEU A 90 -10.05 17.64 12.70
N LEU A 91 -9.93 18.50 11.67
CA LEU A 91 -9.60 18.08 10.31
C LEU A 91 -8.23 17.39 10.23
N GLN A 92 -7.22 17.91 10.94
CA GLN A 92 -5.90 17.28 11.00
C GLN A 92 -5.98 15.89 11.64
N ASN A 93 -6.68 15.75 12.78
CA ASN A 93 -6.88 14.44 13.43
C ASN A 93 -7.58 13.43 12.51
N ILE A 94 -8.54 13.87 11.67
CA ILE A 94 -9.22 13.01 10.69
C ILE A 94 -8.25 12.57 9.59
N LEU A 95 -7.42 13.48 9.05
CA LEU A 95 -6.41 13.15 8.04
C LEU A 95 -5.36 12.18 8.59
N ASP A 96 -4.91 12.38 9.83
CA ASP A 96 -3.96 11.48 10.48
C ASP A 96 -4.59 10.10 10.77
N TYR A 97 -5.86 10.04 11.19
CA TYR A 97 -6.59 8.78 11.36
C TYR A 97 -6.74 8.01 10.03
N LEU A 98 -7.17 8.68 8.96
CA LEU A 98 -7.31 8.06 7.62
C LEU A 98 -5.96 7.55 7.10
N LYS A 99 -4.88 8.29 7.35
CA LYS A 99 -3.52 7.85 7.01
C LYS A 99 -3.09 6.63 7.81
N ILE A 100 -3.37 6.61 9.12
CA ILE A 100 -3.11 5.45 9.99
C ILE A 100 -3.88 4.23 9.50
N ASP A 101 -5.16 4.35 9.12
CA ASP A 101 -5.94 3.23 8.56
C ASP A 101 -5.35 2.73 7.23
N CYS A 102 -4.98 3.65 6.31
CA CYS A 102 -4.31 3.28 5.06
C CYS A 102 -2.96 2.57 5.28
N ASP A 103 -2.17 2.97 6.30
CA ASP A 103 -0.90 2.32 6.63
C ASP A 103 -1.12 0.98 7.37
N LEU A 104 -2.12 0.89 8.25
CA LEU A 104 -2.57 -0.37 8.87
C LEU A 104 -3.10 -1.37 7.85
N LYS A 105 -3.79 -0.93 6.80
CA LYS A 105 -4.26 -1.82 5.72
C LYS A 105 -3.09 -2.49 4.98
N LYS A 106 -2.03 -1.73 4.64
CA LYS A 106 -0.80 -2.26 4.03
C LYS A 106 -0.14 -3.30 4.94
N LEU A 107 0.04 -2.96 6.22
CA LEU A 107 0.61 -3.82 7.26
C LEU A 107 -0.22 -5.08 7.54
N ARG A 108 -1.55 -5.02 7.36
CA ARG A 108 -2.46 -6.15 7.49
C ARG A 108 -2.36 -7.11 6.31
N GLU A 109 -2.10 -6.60 5.11
CA GLU A 109 -2.21 -7.35 3.85
C GLU A 109 -0.88 -7.94 3.37
N ASN A 110 0.26 -7.55 3.97
CA ASN A 110 1.63 -7.93 3.56
C ASN A 110 1.91 -7.49 2.11
N ILE A 111 1.60 -6.23 1.77
CA ILE A 111 1.70 -5.70 0.41
C ILE A 111 2.44 -4.35 0.38
N VAL A 112 3.41 -4.24 -0.54
CA VAL A 112 4.21 -3.04 -0.80
C VAL A 112 3.91 -2.50 -2.20
N MET A 113 3.56 -1.22 -2.31
CA MET A 113 3.29 -0.57 -3.61
C MET A 113 4.56 0.00 -4.24
N GLY A 114 4.73 -0.15 -5.56
CA GLY A 114 5.85 0.44 -6.28
C GLY A 114 5.66 0.46 -7.80
N ASN A 115 5.82 1.64 -8.41
CA ASN A 115 5.83 1.87 -9.86
C ASN A 115 4.57 1.33 -10.59
N GLY A 116 3.37 1.45 -10.00
CA GLY A 116 2.12 0.93 -10.56
C GLY A 116 1.92 -0.58 -10.38
N LEU A 117 2.75 -1.23 -9.57
CA LEU A 117 2.67 -2.65 -9.23
C LEU A 117 2.47 -2.82 -7.71
N MET A 118 1.82 -3.92 -7.33
CA MET A 118 1.70 -4.37 -5.94
C MET A 118 2.63 -5.56 -5.76
N TRP A 119 3.48 -5.51 -4.74
CA TRP A 119 4.48 -6.52 -4.43
C TRP A 119 4.15 -7.19 -3.11
N GLU A 120 4.44 -8.48 -3.00
CA GLU A 120 4.40 -9.19 -1.73
C GLU A 120 5.46 -8.63 -0.75
N GLU A 121 5.09 -8.42 0.52
CA GLU A 121 6.02 -8.03 1.58
C GLU A 121 6.91 -9.21 2.04
N GLY A 122 8.13 -8.91 2.46
CA GLY A 122 9.16 -9.93 2.69
C GLY A 122 9.64 -10.60 1.40
N SER A 123 10.34 -11.73 1.51
CA SER A 123 10.82 -12.55 0.40
C SER A 123 11.15 -13.96 0.90
N ARG A 124 11.09 -14.98 0.05
CA ARG A 124 11.41 -16.38 0.42
C ARG A 124 12.42 -16.98 -0.53
N GLU A 125 13.30 -17.84 -0.02
CA GLU A 125 14.23 -18.62 -0.84
C GLU A 125 13.56 -19.92 -1.31
N MET A 126 13.62 -20.21 -2.60
CA MET A 126 13.20 -21.49 -3.19
C MET A 126 13.75 -21.66 -4.62
N ASN A 127 13.61 -22.86 -5.19
CA ASN A 127 13.97 -23.08 -6.59
C ASN A 127 12.93 -22.49 -7.56
N TRP A 128 13.28 -22.32 -8.84
CA TRP A 128 12.43 -21.60 -9.79
C TRP A 128 11.09 -22.31 -10.07
N HIS A 129 11.05 -23.64 -10.03
CA HIS A 129 9.81 -24.40 -10.20
C HIS A 129 8.88 -24.25 -8.99
N GLN A 130 9.45 -24.25 -7.78
CA GLN A 130 8.74 -23.90 -6.55
C GLN A 130 8.25 -22.45 -6.59
N ALA A 131 9.06 -21.52 -7.09
CA ALA A 131 8.74 -20.10 -7.22
C ALA A 131 7.51 -19.84 -8.12
N MET A 132 7.50 -20.47 -9.30
CA MET A 132 6.35 -20.39 -10.23
C MET A 132 5.09 -21.02 -9.62
N ASN A 133 5.21 -22.19 -8.99
CA ASN A 133 4.07 -22.84 -8.36
C ASN A 133 3.55 -22.06 -7.14
N TYR A 134 4.45 -21.47 -6.35
CA TYR A 134 4.11 -20.63 -5.21
C TYR A 134 3.31 -19.40 -5.64
N ALA A 135 3.78 -18.66 -6.64
CA ALA A 135 3.10 -17.46 -7.14
C ALA A 135 1.68 -17.76 -7.65
N ASN A 136 1.52 -18.78 -8.50
CA ASN A 136 0.21 -19.16 -9.07
C ASN A 136 -0.84 -19.55 -8.00
N ASN A 137 -0.39 -20.08 -6.86
CA ASN A 137 -1.25 -20.49 -5.74
C ASN A 137 -1.32 -19.45 -4.62
N LEU A 138 -0.64 -18.30 -4.73
CA LEU A 138 -0.67 -17.26 -3.71
C LEU A 138 -2.04 -16.58 -3.67
N ARG A 139 -2.62 -16.49 -2.47
CA ARG A 139 -3.86 -15.76 -2.19
C ARG A 139 -3.53 -14.74 -1.10
N LEU A 140 -3.45 -13.47 -1.48
CA LEU A 140 -2.92 -12.40 -0.62
C LEU A 140 -3.60 -11.06 -0.93
N GLY A 141 -3.96 -10.28 0.09
CA GLY A 141 -4.71 -9.03 -0.04
C GLY A 141 -6.14 -9.18 -0.59
N GLY A 142 -6.68 -10.40 -0.64
CA GLY A 142 -7.93 -10.71 -1.37
C GLY A 142 -7.73 -11.07 -2.85
N TYR A 143 -6.48 -11.09 -3.33
CA TYR A 143 -6.14 -11.27 -4.75
C TYR A 143 -5.49 -12.64 -5.04
N ASP A 144 -5.66 -13.13 -6.27
CA ASP A 144 -5.22 -14.45 -6.74
C ASP A 144 -4.38 -14.45 -8.04
N ASP A 145 -4.25 -13.31 -8.71
CA ASP A 145 -3.50 -13.06 -9.96
C ASP A 145 -2.00 -12.76 -9.73
N TRP A 146 -1.45 -13.25 -8.62
CA TRP A 146 -0.04 -13.10 -8.25
C TRP A 146 0.87 -13.91 -9.17
N ARG A 147 1.99 -13.31 -9.59
CA ARG A 147 2.99 -13.93 -10.47
C ARG A 147 4.42 -13.63 -10.02
N LEU A 148 5.40 -14.34 -10.57
CA LEU A 148 6.78 -13.88 -10.52
C LEU A 148 6.96 -12.60 -11.37
N PRO A 149 7.84 -11.68 -10.96
CA PRO A 149 8.18 -10.52 -11.76
C PRO A 149 8.86 -10.92 -13.07
N THR A 150 8.66 -10.14 -14.12
CA THR A 150 9.44 -10.23 -15.35
C THR A 150 10.86 -9.74 -15.10
N ILE A 151 11.79 -10.12 -15.99
CA ILE A 151 13.18 -9.69 -15.90
C ILE A 151 13.36 -8.17 -16.05
N ASP A 152 12.41 -7.46 -16.66
CA ASP A 152 12.46 -6.00 -16.81
C ASP A 152 11.84 -5.25 -15.62
N GLU A 153 10.83 -5.80 -14.94
CA GLU A 153 10.35 -5.28 -13.66
C GLU A 153 11.45 -5.33 -12.59
N LEU A 154 12.23 -6.41 -12.52
CA LEU A 154 13.39 -6.48 -11.60
C LEU A 154 14.49 -5.47 -11.96
N LYS A 155 14.77 -5.23 -13.26
CA LYS A 155 15.68 -4.15 -13.68
C LYS A 155 15.13 -2.77 -13.29
N GLU A 156 13.82 -2.59 -13.24
CA GLU A 156 13.20 -1.32 -12.88
C GLU A 156 13.15 -1.09 -11.36
N VAL A 157 13.16 -2.15 -10.54
CA VAL A 157 13.50 -2.02 -9.11
C VAL A 157 14.92 -1.45 -8.96
N VAL A 158 15.90 -1.94 -9.75
CA VAL A 158 17.27 -1.42 -9.76
C VAL A 158 17.31 0.06 -10.20
N ARG A 159 16.73 0.40 -11.36
CA ARG A 159 16.75 1.79 -11.88
C ARG A 159 16.01 2.77 -10.98
N SER A 160 14.84 2.42 -10.46
CA SER A 160 14.05 3.30 -9.59
C SER A 160 14.66 3.52 -8.19
N CYS A 161 15.79 2.87 -7.88
CA CYS A 161 16.64 3.18 -6.73
C CYS A 161 17.95 3.91 -7.10
N GLY A 162 18.17 4.25 -8.38
CA GLY A 162 19.40 4.90 -8.85
C GLY A 162 20.59 3.95 -9.09
N GLY A 163 20.34 2.66 -9.20
CA GLY A 163 21.34 1.67 -9.62
C GLY A 163 21.30 1.40 -11.13
N THR A 164 22.41 0.93 -11.68
CA THR A 164 22.51 0.56 -13.11
C THR A 164 22.39 -0.95 -13.28
N PRO A 165 21.33 -1.50 -13.90
CA PRO A 165 21.23 -2.93 -14.16
C PRO A 165 22.19 -3.34 -15.28
N MET A 166 23.09 -4.30 -15.02
CA MET A 166 24.18 -4.66 -15.92
C MET A 166 24.25 -6.17 -16.17
N ARG A 167 24.27 -6.58 -17.45
CA ARG A 167 24.34 -8.00 -17.83
C ARG A 167 25.71 -8.61 -17.53
N TYR A 168 25.73 -9.79 -16.93
CA TYR A 168 26.95 -10.58 -16.78
C TYR A 168 27.66 -10.80 -18.12
N GLY A 169 28.99 -10.64 -18.13
CA GLY A 169 29.82 -10.72 -19.34
C GLY A 169 29.94 -9.42 -20.15
N ASN A 170 29.31 -8.31 -19.73
CA ASN A 170 29.62 -6.99 -20.30
C ASN A 170 31.03 -6.52 -19.84
N LYS A 171 31.76 -5.79 -20.69
CA LYS A 171 33.05 -5.15 -20.35
C LYS A 171 32.97 -4.26 -19.10
N ASP A 172 31.86 -3.57 -18.90
CA ASP A 172 31.65 -2.62 -17.80
C ASP A 172 31.04 -3.30 -16.55
N TYR A 173 30.90 -4.63 -16.56
CA TYR A 173 30.27 -5.38 -15.48
C TYR A 173 30.97 -5.20 -14.13
N SER A 174 32.30 -5.20 -14.12
CA SER A 174 33.09 -5.14 -12.88
C SER A 174 32.98 -3.79 -12.17
N SER A 175 32.99 -2.68 -12.94
CA SER A 175 32.85 -1.33 -12.39
C SER A 175 31.42 -1.07 -11.90
N ILE A 176 30.40 -1.38 -12.70
CA ILE A 176 28.99 -1.19 -12.29
C ILE A 176 28.62 -2.05 -11.07
N TRP A 177 29.13 -3.29 -10.97
CA TRP A 177 28.97 -4.14 -9.78
C TRP A 177 29.70 -3.58 -8.55
N ALA A 178 30.74 -2.75 -8.70
CA ALA A 178 31.37 -2.05 -7.58
C ALA A 178 30.61 -0.77 -7.22
N GLU A 179 30.24 0.04 -8.21
CA GLU A 179 29.50 1.29 -8.06
C GLU A 179 28.14 1.08 -7.38
N ASN A 180 27.32 0.15 -7.87
CA ASN A 180 26.04 -0.21 -7.23
C ASN A 180 26.24 -0.70 -5.79
N ARG A 181 27.33 -1.45 -5.52
CA ARG A 181 27.64 -1.99 -4.19
C ARG A 181 28.22 -0.96 -3.21
N ALA A 182 28.76 0.15 -3.69
CA ALA A 182 29.22 1.28 -2.89
C ALA A 182 28.16 2.38 -2.71
N ASN A 183 27.12 2.41 -3.57
CA ASN A 183 26.05 3.38 -3.55
C ASN A 183 25.08 3.15 -2.37
N ILE A 184 25.36 3.77 -1.23
CA ILE A 184 24.52 3.68 -0.01
C ILE A 184 23.06 4.12 -0.27
N PRO A 185 22.76 5.26 -0.92
CA PRO A 185 21.38 5.63 -1.29
C PRO A 185 20.62 4.53 -2.06
N TYR A 186 21.30 3.82 -2.96
CA TYR A 186 20.73 2.70 -3.71
C TYR A 186 20.38 1.51 -2.79
N GLN A 187 21.31 1.07 -1.94
CA GLN A 187 21.06 -0.03 -1.00
C GLN A 187 19.90 0.29 -0.04
N ASN A 188 19.90 1.50 0.54
CA ASN A 188 18.85 1.96 1.44
C ASN A 188 17.48 2.06 0.75
N CYS A 189 17.45 2.32 -0.56
CA CYS A 189 16.22 2.34 -1.35
C CYS A 189 15.67 0.92 -1.59
N LEU A 190 16.52 -0.08 -1.83
CA LEU A 190 16.10 -1.48 -1.91
C LEU A 190 15.46 -1.93 -0.58
N GLU A 191 16.14 -1.66 0.55
CA GLU A 191 15.65 -1.96 1.90
C GLU A 191 14.31 -1.25 2.19
N LYS A 192 14.17 0.03 1.82
CA LYS A 192 12.92 0.79 1.99
C LYS A 192 11.78 0.28 1.09
N LYS A 193 12.09 -0.36 -0.04
CA LYS A 193 11.12 -1.13 -0.86
C LYS A 193 10.95 -2.57 -0.35
N GLY A 194 11.50 -2.91 0.81
CA GLY A 194 11.45 -4.22 1.46
C GLY A 194 12.24 -5.33 0.75
N PHE A 195 13.09 -5.00 -0.23
CA PHE A 195 13.90 -5.99 -0.94
C PHE A 195 15.20 -6.28 -0.17
N THR A 196 15.61 -7.55 -0.19
CA THR A 196 16.97 -7.92 0.20
C THR A 196 17.95 -7.57 -0.93
N ASN A 197 19.24 -7.54 -0.63
CA ASN A 197 20.29 -7.27 -1.61
C ASN A 197 20.71 -8.51 -2.42
N PHE A 198 19.97 -9.63 -2.36
CA PHE A 198 20.32 -10.92 -2.98
C PHE A 198 19.79 -11.10 -4.42
N ARG A 199 19.93 -12.33 -4.94
CA ARG A 199 19.45 -12.79 -6.26
C ARG A 199 17.95 -13.06 -6.24
N TYR A 200 17.18 -12.33 -7.04
CA TYR A 200 15.75 -12.54 -7.24
C TYR A 200 15.44 -13.22 -8.58
N TRP A 201 14.59 -14.24 -8.55
CA TRP A 201 14.08 -14.94 -9.74
C TRP A 201 13.10 -14.08 -10.54
N SER A 202 13.18 -14.16 -11.86
CA SER A 202 12.11 -13.71 -12.76
C SER A 202 11.29 -14.88 -13.33
N SER A 203 10.10 -14.60 -13.85
CA SER A 203 9.29 -15.52 -14.65
C SER A 203 9.93 -15.93 -15.99
N THR A 204 11.04 -15.30 -16.39
CA THR A 204 11.59 -15.41 -17.75
C THR A 204 12.60 -16.57 -17.83
N THR A 205 12.28 -17.62 -18.59
CA THR A 205 13.25 -18.69 -18.93
C THR A 205 14.35 -18.16 -19.87
N ASN A 206 15.58 -18.65 -19.75
CA ASN A 206 16.64 -18.30 -20.70
C ASN A 206 16.43 -19.04 -22.05
N ALA A 207 16.30 -18.28 -23.14
CA ALA A 207 16.03 -18.82 -24.46
C ALA A 207 17.14 -19.75 -24.99
N ASN A 208 18.40 -19.52 -24.58
CA ASN A 208 19.56 -20.31 -25.00
C ASN A 208 19.81 -21.52 -24.10
N TYR A 209 19.36 -21.46 -22.84
CA TYR A 209 19.56 -22.49 -21.82
C TYR A 209 18.23 -22.74 -21.10
N ARG A 210 17.45 -23.72 -21.55
CA ARG A 210 16.07 -23.93 -21.08
C ARG A 210 15.98 -24.33 -19.60
N GLU A 211 17.04 -24.92 -19.06
CA GLU A 211 17.19 -25.26 -17.66
C GLU A 211 17.52 -24.05 -16.77
N ASP A 212 17.81 -22.89 -17.36
CA ASP A 212 18.07 -21.63 -16.67
C ASP A 212 16.83 -20.72 -16.68
N ALA A 213 16.67 -19.93 -15.62
CA ALA A 213 15.81 -18.76 -15.60
C ALA A 213 16.65 -17.49 -15.42
N TRP A 214 16.17 -16.36 -15.94
CA TRP A 214 16.79 -15.06 -15.74
C TRP A 214 16.56 -14.56 -14.31
N ASP A 215 17.55 -13.87 -13.78
CA ASP A 215 17.58 -13.36 -12.41
C ASP A 215 18.27 -11.99 -12.32
N VAL A 216 18.04 -11.28 -11.23
CA VAL A 216 18.76 -10.05 -10.90
C VAL A 216 19.28 -10.11 -9.46
N TYR A 217 20.59 -9.94 -9.29
CA TYR A 217 21.21 -9.73 -7.98
C TYR A 217 21.04 -8.26 -7.59
N LEU A 218 19.97 -7.94 -6.86
CA LEU A 218 19.56 -6.56 -6.61
C LEU A 218 20.67 -5.74 -5.95
N GLY A 219 21.41 -6.28 -4.97
CA GLY A 219 22.50 -5.58 -4.31
C GLY A 219 23.64 -5.11 -5.22
N SER A 220 23.76 -5.63 -6.45
CA SER A 220 24.79 -5.23 -7.42
C SER A 220 24.25 -4.81 -8.79
N GLY A 221 22.93 -4.87 -9.00
CA GLY A 221 22.31 -4.68 -10.32
C GLY A 221 22.69 -5.74 -11.36
N SER A 222 23.37 -6.82 -10.97
CA SER A 222 23.81 -7.87 -11.89
C SER A 222 22.63 -8.63 -12.48
N VAL A 223 22.49 -8.62 -13.80
CA VAL A 223 21.47 -9.34 -14.57
C VAL A 223 22.11 -10.59 -15.15
N GLY A 224 21.62 -11.76 -14.77
CA GLY A 224 22.15 -13.06 -15.17
C GLY A 224 21.07 -14.09 -15.47
N SER A 225 21.50 -15.33 -15.68
CA SER A 225 20.62 -16.48 -15.54
C SER A 225 21.27 -17.52 -14.64
N TYR A 226 20.44 -18.40 -14.09
CA TYR A 226 20.88 -19.45 -13.20
C TYR A 226 19.96 -20.68 -13.29
N TYR A 227 20.54 -21.84 -12.98
CA TYR A 227 19.89 -23.14 -13.14
C TYR A 227 18.65 -23.25 -12.24
N LYS A 228 17.50 -23.63 -12.80
CA LYS A 228 16.17 -23.58 -12.16
C LYS A 228 16.02 -24.43 -10.90
N ASN A 229 16.84 -25.45 -10.73
CA ASN A 229 16.86 -26.30 -9.53
C ASN A 229 17.66 -25.70 -8.36
N ASN A 230 18.48 -24.67 -8.61
CA ASN A 230 19.18 -23.95 -7.56
C ASN A 230 18.19 -23.05 -6.80
N SER A 231 18.55 -22.67 -5.57
CA SER A 231 17.76 -21.74 -4.76
C SER A 231 18.01 -20.28 -5.15
N GLY A 232 17.02 -19.42 -4.92
CA GLY A 232 17.06 -17.98 -5.13
C GLY A 232 15.85 -17.29 -4.50
N TYR A 233 15.91 -15.97 -4.32
CA TYR A 233 14.84 -15.23 -3.67
C TYR A 233 13.64 -15.02 -4.58
N VAL A 234 12.47 -15.09 -3.96
CA VAL A 234 11.15 -14.93 -4.55
C VAL A 234 10.40 -13.86 -3.79
N ARG A 235 9.77 -12.98 -4.56
CA ARG A 235 8.74 -12.03 -4.13
C ARG A 235 7.74 -11.94 -5.27
N CYS A 236 6.47 -12.19 -4.98
CA CYS A 236 5.43 -12.10 -6.00
C CYS A 236 5.07 -10.65 -6.32
N VAL A 237 4.50 -10.44 -7.50
CA VAL A 237 4.01 -9.14 -7.99
C VAL A 237 2.68 -9.32 -8.73
N ARG A 238 1.83 -8.30 -8.67
CA ARG A 238 0.61 -8.12 -9.49
C ARG A 238 0.56 -6.69 -10.06
N THR A 239 -0.29 -6.46 -11.05
CA THR A 239 -0.65 -5.10 -11.47
C THR A 239 -1.33 -4.36 -10.32
N GLY A 240 -1.01 -3.08 -10.12
CA GLY A 240 -1.78 -2.21 -9.23
C GLY A 240 -3.05 -1.69 -9.91
N GLU A 241 -4.09 -1.49 -9.13
CA GLU A 241 -5.25 -0.68 -9.50
C GLU A 241 -4.83 0.81 -9.58
N GLN A 242 -5.51 1.59 -10.44
CA GLN A 242 -5.21 3.02 -10.71
C GLN A 242 -6.29 3.93 -10.13
#